data_AF-A0A497N3V3-F1
#
_entry.id   AF-A0A497N3V3-F1
#
_cell.length_a   1.000
_cell.length_b   1.000
_cell.length_c   1.000
_cell.angle_alpha   90.00
_cell.angle_beta   90.00
_cell.angle_gamma   90.00
#
_symmetry.space_group_name_H-M   'P 1'
#
loop_
_entity.id
_entity.type
_entity.pdbx_description
1 polymer ?
#
loop_
_entity_poly.entity_id
_entity_poly.type
_entity_poly.pdbx_seq_one_letter_code
_entity_poly.pdbx_strand_id
1 'polypeptide(L)'
;MGDFFSYRGLWISGLMNLEKPSSGPWDNNMPRNLDVFSKWKKFIDWMKRNRLNVNITCFDGSSWDLHKYLHFDENPESRVFDEETVDSNIELMKQALAYAKENGIQSFIHHYNFMAPINFVKSHPSVRNKLLETLGASKLPEGMIIGNICWNEPEYKDFLINIWKELFKRFPELDGLLVTYGEPIYCKCKECQKREETGLDFINTYIKTLRGMGKTPLIRTHYEARIPGQWYNIWPREDAIYVIKYSLFDCVTEEPDPVIAKWVESGHKVWITKDLYGENSGGLVWGNPKFIRNILYNSYKLGVTGVIGFHNKAHEFRSFYCKTLELNMEAFIKYSHNPKEYREEDWVRYLSKIFGEKVGRTVLRSLESSSKGIFAVSKVIGEYFEGYTFRWTPNIHFTSEGIWPNANLPSGWGRNLTFGLEDEILVPPEHWRRDIVTLKEIIDHLSKNQWSEDLLEKIKGRRKSPTEFLEETAMKVEEAGMALMEAYLKGEIKEEASMEYSALYSSIQVIKHLNLYWKHLLAARIYYSAVKSVINKNLKRRLASMCISEFKQAVDHLDAMKTYPFYSAKPFFEGIIYALKKRVKELQIIQEMFHDLIN
;
A
#
# COMPACT_ATOMS: atom_id res chain seq x y z
N MET A 1 14.92 -12.82 29.49
CA MET A 1 14.65 -13.29 28.10
C MET A 1 15.17 -12.20 27.19
N GLY A 2 16.01 -12.52 26.21
CA GLY A 2 16.48 -11.52 25.24
C GLY A 2 15.33 -11.07 24.35
N ASP A 3 15.32 -9.80 23.96
CA ASP A 3 14.36 -9.23 23.03
C ASP A 3 14.55 -9.86 21.63
N PHE A 4 13.44 -10.16 20.93
CA PHE A 4 13.48 -10.80 19.60
C PHE A 4 13.91 -9.84 18.48
N PHE A 5 13.53 -8.57 18.62
CA PHE A 5 13.93 -7.48 17.72
C PHE A 5 14.49 -6.35 18.56
N SER A 6 15.63 -5.78 18.17
CA SER A 6 16.20 -4.62 18.85
C SER A 6 15.38 -3.35 18.61
N TYR A 7 14.69 -3.28 17.47
CA TYR A 7 13.91 -2.13 17.06
C TYR A 7 12.46 -2.55 16.78
N ARG A 8 11.53 -1.95 17.51
CA ARG A 8 10.09 -2.22 17.38
C ARG A 8 9.40 -0.88 17.35
N GLY A 9 8.75 -0.58 16.24
CA GLY A 9 8.25 0.75 16.03
C GLY A 9 7.00 0.82 15.21
N LEU A 10 6.53 2.05 15.09
CA LEU A 10 5.48 2.42 14.16
C LEU A 10 6.01 3.43 13.18
N TRP A 11 5.56 3.30 11.94
CA TRP A 11 5.63 4.36 10.97
C TRP A 11 4.23 4.90 10.78
N ILE A 12 4.03 6.16 11.15
CA ILE A 12 2.71 6.77 11.11
C ILE A 12 2.72 7.93 10.13
N SER A 13 1.81 7.86 9.16
CA SER A 13 1.57 8.93 8.21
C SER A 13 0.40 9.76 8.71
N GLY A 14 0.63 11.06 8.94
CA GLY A 14 -0.44 12.02 9.18
C GLY A 14 -1.07 12.02 10.57
N LEU A 15 -0.40 11.40 11.57
CA LEU A 15 -0.89 11.20 12.94
C LEU A 15 -1.63 12.41 13.48
N MET A 16 -1.19 13.63 13.15
CA MET A 16 -1.93 14.87 13.36
C MET A 16 -1.50 15.92 12.33
N ASN A 17 -2.34 16.21 11.35
CA ASN A 17 -2.16 17.45 10.60
C ASN A 17 -2.20 18.61 11.62
N LEU A 18 -1.17 19.46 11.63
CA LEU A 18 -1.08 20.62 12.53
C LEU A 18 -2.31 21.53 12.44
N GLU A 19 -3.00 21.46 11.30
CA GLU A 19 -4.20 22.23 10.99
C GLU A 19 -5.52 21.48 11.24
N LYS A 20 -5.51 20.14 11.38
CA LYS A 20 -6.75 19.36 11.60
C LYS A 20 -6.51 18.18 12.54
N PRO A 21 -7.26 18.08 13.65
CA PRO A 21 -7.15 16.96 14.56
C PRO A 21 -7.47 15.66 13.82
N SER A 22 -6.47 14.83 13.60
CA SER A 22 -6.68 13.39 13.42
C SER A 22 -6.95 12.86 14.82
N SER A 23 -8.16 12.34 15.04
CA SER A 23 -8.37 11.41 16.15
C SER A 23 -7.47 10.20 15.85
N GLY A 24 -6.91 9.51 16.83
CA GLY A 24 -6.32 8.19 16.60
C GLY A 24 -7.29 7.14 17.15
N PRO A 25 -7.05 5.83 16.97
CA PRO A 25 -7.78 4.79 17.71
C PRO A 25 -7.77 5.02 19.24
N TRP A 26 -6.89 5.90 19.67
CA TRP A 26 -6.79 6.53 20.97
C TRP A 26 -7.94 7.54 21.20
N ASP A 27 -9.14 7.01 21.47
CA ASP A 27 -10.18 7.59 22.35
C ASP A 27 -11.30 8.46 21.73
N ASN A 28 -12.54 7.94 21.78
CA ASN A 28 -13.79 8.68 21.57
C ASN A 28 -14.11 9.68 22.71
N ASN A 29 -13.37 9.64 23.81
CA ASN A 29 -13.50 10.58 24.93
C ASN A 29 -12.43 11.69 24.92
N MET A 30 -11.56 11.75 23.91
CA MET A 30 -10.57 12.83 23.87
C MET A 30 -11.26 14.17 23.52
N PRO A 31 -11.09 15.22 24.35
CA PRO A 31 -11.62 16.55 24.05
C PRO A 31 -11.13 16.99 22.67
N ARG A 32 -12.06 17.42 21.82
CA ARG A 32 -11.77 17.97 20.47
C ARG A 32 -10.88 19.23 20.49
N ASN A 33 -10.53 19.71 21.68
CA ASN A 33 -9.75 20.92 21.95
C ASN A 33 -8.36 20.62 22.56
N LEU A 34 -7.86 19.38 22.53
CA LEU A 34 -6.50 19.10 23.00
C LEU A 34 -5.46 19.70 22.05
N ASP A 35 -4.54 20.46 22.65
CA ASP A 35 -3.29 20.93 22.03
C ASP A 35 -2.56 19.77 21.33
N VAL A 36 -1.93 20.05 20.18
CA VAL A 36 -1.26 19.06 19.34
C VAL A 36 -0.12 18.35 20.10
N PHE A 37 0.60 19.05 20.98
CA PHE A 37 1.66 18.47 21.80
C PHE A 37 1.10 17.44 22.78
N SER A 38 -0.01 17.74 23.46
CA SER A 38 -0.68 16.83 24.39
C SER A 38 -1.04 15.48 23.74
N LYS A 39 -1.37 15.48 22.44
CA LYS A 39 -1.63 14.24 21.70
C LYS A 39 -0.34 13.49 21.38
N TRP A 40 0.75 14.18 21.02
CA TRP A 40 2.06 13.56 20.83
C TRP A 40 2.54 12.90 22.12
N LYS A 41 2.36 13.58 23.24
CA LYS A 41 2.65 13.07 24.58
C LYS A 41 1.92 11.75 24.85
N LYS A 42 0.61 11.72 24.61
CA LYS A 42 -0.21 10.50 24.78
C LYS A 42 0.22 9.35 23.87
N PHE A 43 0.60 9.66 22.63
CA PHE A 43 1.11 8.67 21.68
C PHE A 43 2.45 8.08 22.14
N ILE A 44 3.40 8.94 22.53
CA ILE A 44 4.71 8.53 23.08
C ILE A 44 4.54 7.71 24.36
N ASP A 45 3.67 8.13 25.27
CA ASP A 45 3.34 7.37 26.47
C ASP A 45 2.75 6.00 26.14
N TRP A 46 1.89 5.92 25.13
CA TRP A 46 1.33 4.67 24.65
C TRP A 46 2.41 3.75 24.05
N MET A 47 3.31 4.28 23.22
CA MET A 47 4.44 3.53 22.67
C MET A 47 5.32 2.97 23.79
N LYS A 48 5.66 3.80 24.78
CA LYS A 48 6.43 3.40 25.96
C LYS A 48 5.74 2.29 26.75
N ARG A 49 4.44 2.41 27.04
CA ARG A 49 3.66 1.37 27.73
C ARG A 49 3.68 0.04 26.96
N ASN A 50 3.68 0.11 25.63
CA ASN A 50 3.77 -1.05 24.74
C ASN A 50 5.21 -1.46 24.40
N ARG A 51 6.21 -0.84 25.03
CA ARG A 51 7.65 -1.13 24.84
C ARG A 51 8.10 -1.04 23.38
N LEU A 52 7.49 -0.11 22.63
CA LEU A 52 7.93 0.30 21.30
C LEU A 52 8.98 1.41 21.47
N ASN A 53 10.06 1.33 20.71
CA ASN A 53 11.22 2.21 20.85
C ASN A 53 11.62 2.94 19.57
N VAL A 54 10.86 2.79 18.48
CA VAL A 54 11.09 3.51 17.22
C VAL A 54 9.81 4.16 16.73
N ASN A 55 9.88 5.45 16.42
CA ASN A 55 8.84 6.21 15.75
C ASN A 55 9.39 6.75 14.42
N ILE A 56 8.70 6.43 13.32
CA ILE A 56 8.94 7.03 12.01
C ILE A 56 7.71 7.85 11.64
N THR A 57 7.87 9.11 11.25
CA THR A 57 6.72 9.98 10.99
C THR A 57 6.85 10.75 9.68
N CYS A 58 5.70 10.89 9.00
CA CYS A 58 5.41 12.00 8.09
C CYS A 58 4.31 12.79 8.80
N PHE A 59 4.64 13.93 9.38
CA PHE A 59 3.75 14.64 10.29
C PHE A 59 2.42 15.08 9.64
N ASP A 60 2.39 15.37 8.33
CA ASP A 60 1.17 15.75 7.64
C ASP A 60 0.64 14.69 6.65
N GLY A 61 1.47 13.71 6.30
CA GLY A 61 1.12 12.61 5.39
C GLY A 61 1.19 12.96 3.90
N SER A 62 1.82 14.07 3.54
CA SER A 62 2.22 14.40 2.18
C SER A 62 3.53 13.70 1.82
N SER A 63 3.82 13.64 0.52
CA SER A 63 5.07 13.06 0.03
C SER A 63 6.29 13.95 0.32
N TRP A 64 6.17 15.12 0.96
CA TRP A 64 7.33 16.00 1.15
C TRP A 64 7.24 16.94 2.37
N ASP A 65 7.08 16.44 3.58
CA ASP A 65 6.74 17.26 4.77
C ASP A 65 7.81 18.29 5.25
N LEU A 66 9.04 18.25 4.74
CA LEU A 66 10.14 19.06 5.30
C LEU A 66 9.92 20.58 5.16
N HIS A 67 9.22 21.06 4.13
CA HIS A 67 8.89 22.48 3.95
C HIS A 67 8.10 23.12 5.10
N LYS A 68 7.48 22.32 5.97
CA LYS A 68 6.77 22.81 7.16
C LYS A 68 7.67 23.12 8.35
N TYR A 69 8.90 22.64 8.32
CA TYR A 69 9.81 22.62 9.47
C TYR A 69 11.15 23.31 9.19
N LEU A 70 11.37 23.74 7.96
CA LEU A 70 12.62 24.33 7.49
C LEU A 70 12.37 25.72 6.93
N HIS A 71 13.28 26.64 7.25
CA HIS A 71 13.33 27.97 6.64
C HIS A 71 14.11 27.96 5.32
N PHE A 72 14.77 26.85 4.96
CA PHE A 72 15.63 26.76 3.79
C PHE A 72 16.72 27.84 3.83
N ASP A 73 17.52 27.84 4.89
CA ASP A 73 18.50 28.90 5.21
C ASP A 73 19.41 29.24 4.00
N GLU A 74 19.85 28.21 3.25
CA GLU A 74 20.72 28.34 2.07
C GLU A 74 19.95 28.55 0.76
N ASN A 75 18.63 28.35 0.76
CA ASN A 75 17.74 28.38 -0.42
C ASN A 75 16.38 29.01 -0.09
N PRO A 76 16.33 30.28 0.41
CA PRO A 76 15.13 30.89 0.98
C PRO A 76 13.97 31.03 -0.02
N GLU A 77 14.26 31.07 -1.32
CA GLU A 77 13.25 31.02 -2.39
C GLU A 77 12.42 29.74 -2.38
N SER A 78 12.91 28.67 -1.76
CA SER A 78 12.24 27.37 -1.67
C SER A 78 11.11 27.33 -0.64
N ARG A 79 10.96 28.38 0.18
CA ARG A 79 9.90 28.48 1.19
C ARG A 79 8.52 28.39 0.54
N VAL A 80 7.65 27.61 1.19
CA VAL A 80 6.25 27.40 0.80
C VAL A 80 5.29 27.99 1.83
N PHE A 81 5.71 28.04 3.10
CA PHE A 81 4.96 28.61 4.23
C PHE A 81 5.66 29.87 4.74
N ASP A 82 4.90 30.73 5.42
CA ASP A 82 5.43 31.89 6.15
C ASP A 82 6.26 31.48 7.38
N GLU A 83 7.11 32.40 7.83
CA GLU A 83 8.06 32.15 8.93
C GLU A 83 7.35 31.81 10.24
N GLU A 84 6.23 32.48 10.55
CA GLU A 84 5.47 32.25 11.79
C GLU A 84 4.93 30.81 11.84
N THR A 85 4.36 30.33 10.73
CA THR A 85 3.89 28.95 10.60
C THR A 85 5.04 27.96 10.77
N VAL A 86 6.19 28.20 10.13
CA VAL A 86 7.36 27.32 10.24
C VAL A 86 7.92 27.30 11.66
N ASP A 87 8.05 28.45 12.32
CA ASP A 87 8.56 28.55 13.70
C ASP A 87 7.63 27.86 14.70
N SER A 88 6.32 28.04 14.57
CA SER A 88 5.32 27.34 15.38
C SER A 88 5.45 25.81 15.25
N ASN A 89 5.62 25.32 14.02
CA ASN A 89 5.81 23.90 13.75
C ASN A 89 7.13 23.36 14.31
N ILE A 90 8.21 24.14 14.22
CA ILE A 90 9.51 23.80 14.80
C ILE A 90 9.40 23.64 16.31
N GLU A 91 8.78 24.59 17.01
CA GLU A 91 8.68 24.54 18.48
C GLU A 91 7.86 23.34 18.95
N LEU A 92 6.74 23.05 18.30
CA LEU A 92 5.96 21.86 18.60
C LEU A 92 6.77 20.57 18.37
N MET A 93 7.49 20.48 17.26
CA MET A 93 8.28 19.30 16.92
C MET A 93 9.45 19.10 17.90
N LYS A 94 10.12 20.18 18.33
CA LYS A 94 11.14 20.12 19.39
C LYS A 94 10.55 19.56 20.69
N GLN A 95 9.38 20.04 21.11
CA GLN A 95 8.71 19.53 22.32
C GLN A 95 8.40 18.03 22.19
N ALA A 96 7.83 17.60 21.06
CA ALA A 96 7.51 16.19 20.82
C ALA A 96 8.77 15.29 20.81
N LEU A 97 9.85 15.74 20.16
CA LEU A 97 11.10 14.99 20.07
C LEU A 97 11.85 14.91 21.40
N ALA A 98 11.90 16.02 22.15
CA ALA A 98 12.46 16.02 23.50
C ALA A 98 11.72 15.00 24.39
N TYR A 99 10.38 15.02 24.36
CA TYR A 99 9.58 14.07 25.12
C TYR A 99 9.77 12.62 24.66
N ALA A 100 9.88 12.37 23.35
CA ALA A 100 10.17 11.03 22.82
C ALA A 100 11.52 10.50 23.34
N LYS A 101 12.56 11.34 23.29
CA LYS A 101 13.91 11.04 23.76
C LYS A 101 13.95 10.73 25.26
N GLU A 102 13.29 11.54 26.09
CA GLU A 102 13.14 11.29 27.55
C GLU A 102 12.49 9.93 27.86
N ASN A 103 11.65 9.44 26.94
CA ASN A 103 10.95 8.17 27.06
C ASN A 103 11.64 7.01 26.34
N GLY A 104 12.86 7.21 25.84
CA GLY A 104 13.66 6.18 25.17
C GLY A 104 13.14 5.77 23.80
N ILE A 105 12.40 6.66 23.12
CA ILE A 105 11.88 6.43 21.77
C ILE A 105 12.78 7.12 20.75
N GLN A 106 13.35 6.33 19.85
CA GLN A 106 14.11 6.84 18.72
C GLN A 106 13.17 7.42 17.67
N SER A 107 13.46 8.63 17.21
CA SER A 107 12.57 9.36 16.30
C SER A 107 13.26 9.63 14.96
N PHE A 108 12.55 9.28 13.89
CA PHE A 108 12.97 9.46 12.50
C PHE A 108 11.88 10.18 11.71
N ILE A 109 12.28 11.03 10.78
CA ILE A 109 11.36 11.59 9.77
C ILE A 109 11.50 10.80 8.49
N HIS A 110 10.40 10.55 7.80
CA HIS A 110 10.43 10.00 6.46
C HIS A 110 10.37 11.11 5.39
N HIS A 111 11.23 11.00 4.39
CA HIS A 111 11.40 11.96 3.30
C HIS A 111 11.47 11.26 1.94
N TYR A 112 10.64 11.69 0.99
CA TYR A 112 10.76 11.30 -0.41
C TYR A 112 11.73 12.25 -1.13
N ASN A 113 12.54 11.67 -2.02
CA ASN A 113 13.58 12.41 -2.76
C ASN A 113 13.18 12.58 -4.23
N PHE A 114 14.03 13.25 -5.00
CA PHE A 114 13.77 13.65 -6.40
C PHE A 114 12.57 14.59 -6.55
N MET A 115 12.32 15.34 -5.49
CA MET A 115 11.31 16.37 -5.36
C MET A 115 11.90 17.67 -4.80
N ALA A 116 11.31 18.81 -5.18
CA ALA A 116 11.58 20.12 -4.59
C ALA A 116 10.36 21.04 -4.69
N PRO A 117 10.30 22.13 -3.89
CA PRO A 117 9.32 23.19 -4.06
C PRO A 117 9.37 23.79 -5.47
N ILE A 118 8.21 24.15 -6.02
CA ILE A 118 8.15 24.76 -7.35
C ILE A 118 8.97 26.05 -7.43
N ASN A 119 9.07 26.80 -6.33
CA ASN A 119 9.84 28.04 -6.29
C ASN A 119 11.34 27.79 -6.41
N PHE A 120 11.88 26.72 -5.78
CA PHE A 120 13.26 26.28 -6.00
C PHE A 120 13.51 26.03 -7.49
N VAL A 121 12.64 25.23 -8.13
CA VAL A 121 12.78 24.89 -9.55
C VAL A 121 12.72 26.14 -10.42
N LYS A 122 11.84 27.10 -10.13
CA LYS A 122 11.74 28.36 -10.90
C LYS A 122 13.01 29.22 -10.80
N SER A 123 13.63 29.24 -9.63
CA SER A 123 14.82 30.07 -9.36
C SER A 123 16.14 29.47 -9.85
N HIS A 124 16.16 28.19 -10.24
CA HIS A 124 17.35 27.49 -10.74
C HIS A 124 17.16 27.05 -12.20
N PRO A 125 17.59 27.87 -13.18
CA PRO A 125 17.30 27.64 -14.60
C PRO A 125 17.81 26.31 -15.15
N SER A 126 18.98 25.83 -14.70
CA SER A 126 19.55 24.51 -15.02
C SER A 126 18.60 23.38 -14.63
N VAL A 127 18.19 23.32 -13.36
CA VAL A 127 17.26 22.34 -12.80
C VAL A 127 15.94 22.38 -13.55
N ARG A 128 15.38 23.58 -13.78
CA ARG A 128 14.15 23.78 -14.56
C ARG A 128 14.27 23.24 -15.97
N ASN A 129 15.32 23.62 -16.69
CA ASN A 129 15.50 23.25 -18.09
C ASN A 129 15.70 21.74 -18.23
N LYS A 130 16.51 21.12 -17.36
CA LYS A 130 16.70 19.67 -17.32
C LYS A 130 15.39 18.92 -17.06
N LEU A 131 14.58 19.41 -16.11
CA LEU A 131 13.28 18.84 -15.82
C LEU A 131 12.34 18.93 -17.03
N LEU A 132 12.23 20.11 -17.65
CA LEU A 132 11.38 20.33 -18.82
C LEU A 132 11.80 19.46 -20.01
N GLU A 133 13.09 19.35 -20.27
CA GLU A 133 13.67 18.45 -21.28
C GLU A 133 13.30 17.00 -20.99
N THR A 134 13.51 16.54 -19.76
CA THR A 134 13.23 15.16 -19.34
C THR A 134 11.73 14.82 -19.45
N LEU A 135 10.86 15.80 -19.19
CA LEU A 135 9.41 15.64 -19.29
C LEU A 135 8.88 15.82 -20.72
N GLY A 136 9.70 16.33 -21.66
CA GLY A 136 9.22 16.77 -22.98
C GLY A 136 8.17 17.88 -22.89
N ALA A 137 8.28 18.76 -21.88
CA ALA A 137 7.28 19.77 -21.56
C ALA A 137 7.77 21.19 -21.86
N SER A 138 6.87 22.06 -22.32
CA SER A 138 7.16 23.49 -22.54
C SER A 138 6.96 24.38 -21.31
N LYS A 139 6.27 23.86 -20.28
CA LYS A 139 5.99 24.56 -19.02
C LYS A 139 6.10 23.61 -17.82
N LEU A 140 6.39 24.18 -16.65
CA LEU A 140 6.45 23.42 -15.42
C LEU A 140 5.06 22.84 -15.07
N PRO A 141 5.00 21.65 -14.46
CA PRO A 141 3.76 21.13 -13.88
C PRO A 141 3.20 22.10 -12.83
N GLU A 142 1.88 22.10 -12.67
CA GLU A 142 1.21 22.82 -11.59
C GLU A 142 1.36 22.03 -10.27
N GLY A 143 1.51 22.75 -9.15
CA GLY A 143 1.66 22.15 -7.82
C GLY A 143 2.66 22.92 -6.95
N MET A 144 2.63 22.68 -5.64
CA MET A 144 3.59 23.26 -4.69
C MET A 144 4.93 22.50 -4.70
N ILE A 145 4.89 21.19 -4.95
CA ILE A 145 6.05 20.29 -5.00
C ILE A 145 6.12 19.65 -6.39
N ILE A 146 7.32 19.62 -6.96
CA ILE A 146 7.60 19.08 -8.29
C ILE A 146 8.52 17.87 -8.15
N GLY A 147 8.17 16.76 -8.80
CA GLY A 147 8.96 15.53 -8.83
C GLY A 147 9.81 15.38 -10.11
N ASN A 148 10.49 14.23 -10.24
CA ASN A 148 11.38 13.86 -11.35
C ASN A 148 12.62 14.76 -11.48
N ILE A 149 13.05 15.38 -10.38
CA ILE A 149 14.22 16.25 -10.39
C ILE A 149 15.48 15.40 -10.54
N CYS A 150 16.37 15.82 -11.45
CA CYS A 150 17.59 15.11 -11.77
C CYS A 150 18.60 15.22 -10.62
N TRP A 151 18.98 14.08 -10.05
CA TRP A 151 19.99 14.00 -8.99
C TRP A 151 21.35 14.55 -9.40
N ASN A 152 21.71 14.38 -10.67
CA ASN A 152 23.03 14.77 -11.18
C ASN A 152 23.14 16.29 -11.44
N GLU A 153 22.07 17.06 -11.27
CA GLU A 153 22.15 18.52 -11.31
C GLU A 153 22.77 19.02 -10.00
N PRO A 154 23.95 19.67 -10.04
CA PRO A 154 24.68 20.05 -8.83
C PRO A 154 23.85 20.88 -7.85
N GLU A 155 23.08 21.85 -8.34
CA GLU A 155 22.24 22.71 -7.50
C GLU A 155 21.18 21.91 -6.74
N TYR A 156 20.62 20.85 -7.34
CA TYR A 156 19.66 20.00 -6.66
C TYR A 156 20.33 19.10 -5.61
N LYS A 157 21.52 18.58 -5.92
CA LYS A 157 22.32 17.80 -4.98
C LYS A 157 22.69 18.63 -3.75
N ASP A 158 23.16 19.87 -3.96
CA ASP A 158 23.49 20.80 -2.88
C ASP A 158 22.27 21.19 -2.06
N PHE A 159 21.15 21.48 -2.72
CA PHE A 159 19.86 21.77 -2.07
C PHE A 159 19.43 20.65 -1.11
N LEU A 160 19.45 19.39 -1.56
CA LEU A 160 19.08 18.25 -0.69
C LEU A 160 20.04 18.08 0.50
N ILE A 161 21.34 18.24 0.28
CA ILE A 161 22.34 18.18 1.36
C ILE A 161 22.09 19.29 2.37
N ASN A 162 21.78 20.51 1.93
CA ASN A 162 21.52 21.65 2.79
C ASN A 162 20.23 21.46 3.60
N ILE A 163 19.18 20.91 2.99
CA ILE A 163 17.94 20.52 3.68
C ILE A 163 18.23 19.54 4.82
N TRP A 164 19.02 18.50 4.56
CA TRP A 164 19.36 17.51 5.60
C TRP A 164 20.16 18.15 6.74
N LYS A 165 21.11 19.03 6.42
CA LYS A 165 21.90 19.76 7.41
C LYS A 165 21.02 20.68 8.26
N GLU A 166 20.14 21.45 7.63
CA GLU A 166 19.24 22.35 8.34
C GLU A 166 18.29 21.57 9.25
N LEU A 167 17.75 20.44 8.79
CA LEU A 167 16.88 19.59 9.59
C LEU A 167 17.53 19.20 10.92
N PHE A 168 18.74 18.65 10.89
CA PHE A 168 19.40 18.21 12.12
C PHE A 168 20.01 19.35 12.93
N LYS A 169 20.25 20.53 12.33
CA LYS A 169 20.56 21.76 13.06
C LYS A 169 19.36 22.22 13.89
N ARG A 170 18.14 22.14 13.33
CA ARG A 170 16.89 22.54 14.01
C ARG A 170 16.39 21.51 15.02
N PHE A 171 16.61 20.23 14.74
CA PHE A 171 16.12 19.10 15.54
C PHE A 171 17.26 18.16 15.94
N PRO A 172 18.17 18.60 16.84
CA PRO A 172 19.29 17.77 17.27
C PRO A 172 18.86 16.49 18.00
N GLU A 173 17.61 16.40 18.49
CA GLU A 173 17.03 15.23 19.14
C GLU A 173 16.64 14.11 18.17
N LEU A 174 16.51 14.37 16.85
CA LEU A 174 16.23 13.31 15.88
C LEU A 174 17.38 12.30 15.84
N ASP A 175 17.05 11.02 15.83
CA ASP A 175 18.05 9.94 15.72
C ASP A 175 18.53 9.76 14.28
N GLY A 176 17.71 10.16 13.30
CA GLY A 176 18.02 10.00 11.88
C GLY A 176 16.93 10.46 10.93
N LEU A 177 17.10 10.10 9.67
CA LEU A 177 16.14 10.32 8.59
C LEU A 177 15.87 8.97 7.91
N LEU A 178 14.65 8.74 7.44
CA LEU A 178 14.32 7.69 6.49
C LEU A 178 14.15 8.31 5.11
N VAL A 179 15.02 7.96 4.17
CA VAL A 179 14.89 8.39 2.78
C VAL A 179 14.21 7.32 1.94
N THR A 180 13.29 7.71 1.07
CA THR A 180 12.86 6.89 -0.06
C THR A 180 13.56 7.38 -1.31
N TYR A 181 14.51 6.56 -1.78
CA TYR A 181 15.14 6.75 -3.06
C TYR A 181 14.25 6.08 -4.12
N GLY A 182 13.76 6.84 -5.09
CA GLY A 182 13.28 6.25 -6.35
C GLY A 182 11.94 5.51 -6.28
N GLU A 183 10.88 6.17 -5.82
CA GLU A 183 9.54 5.83 -6.31
C GLU A 183 9.45 6.10 -7.84
N PRO A 184 8.33 5.93 -8.58
CA PRO A 184 8.31 6.19 -10.04
C PRO A 184 8.67 7.64 -10.44
N ILE A 185 9.00 8.49 -9.47
CA ILE A 185 9.35 9.90 -9.54
C ILE A 185 10.87 10.06 -9.76
N TYR A 186 11.46 9.27 -10.65
CA TYR A 186 12.89 9.37 -11.00
C TYR A 186 13.07 10.14 -12.31
N CYS A 187 14.17 10.90 -12.41
CA CYS A 187 14.54 11.57 -13.65
C CYS A 187 14.87 10.54 -14.75
N LYS A 188 14.32 10.74 -15.96
CA LYS A 188 14.50 9.84 -17.11
C LYS A 188 15.62 10.25 -18.06
N CYS A 189 16.46 11.23 -17.69
CA CYS A 189 17.58 11.67 -18.51
C CYS A 189 18.62 10.55 -18.71
N LYS A 190 19.47 10.65 -19.76
CA LYS A 190 20.46 9.62 -20.11
C LYS A 190 21.39 9.23 -18.97
N GLU A 191 21.76 10.18 -18.12
CA GLU A 191 22.62 9.92 -16.97
C GLU A 191 21.87 9.13 -15.88
N CYS A 192 20.64 9.55 -15.54
CA CYS A 192 19.80 8.86 -14.55
C CYS A 192 19.25 7.51 -15.04
N GLN A 193 19.31 7.24 -16.36
CA GLN A 193 19.05 5.91 -16.90
C GLN A 193 20.08 4.88 -16.41
N LYS A 194 21.28 5.32 -16.00
CA LYS A 194 22.24 4.50 -15.26
C LYS A 194 21.83 4.41 -13.77
N ARG A 195 20.64 3.85 -13.53
CA ARG A 195 19.96 3.88 -12.22
C ARG A 195 20.83 3.39 -11.05
N GLU A 196 21.65 2.38 -11.29
CA GLU A 196 22.56 1.80 -10.28
C GLU A 196 23.64 2.79 -9.85
N GLU A 197 24.33 3.43 -10.80
CA GLU A 197 25.38 4.43 -10.53
C GLU A 197 24.79 5.66 -9.81
N THR A 198 23.66 6.18 -10.32
CA THR A 198 22.97 7.33 -9.71
C THR A 198 22.48 7.00 -8.30
N GLY A 199 21.95 5.79 -8.09
CA GLY A 199 21.47 5.36 -6.78
C GLY A 199 22.58 5.18 -5.77
N LEU A 200 23.70 4.59 -6.19
CA LEU A 200 24.88 4.49 -5.33
C LEU A 200 25.45 5.86 -4.96
N ASP A 201 25.56 6.79 -5.90
CA ASP A 201 26.03 8.16 -5.59
C ASP A 201 25.10 8.87 -4.60
N PHE A 202 23.78 8.76 -4.80
CA PHE A 202 22.79 9.29 -3.86
C PHE A 202 22.96 8.69 -2.46
N ILE A 203 22.94 7.36 -2.35
CA ILE A 203 23.00 6.65 -1.07
C ILE A 203 24.32 6.92 -0.34
N ASN A 204 25.46 6.92 -1.05
CA ASN A 204 26.75 7.26 -0.46
C ASN A 204 26.80 8.71 0.04
N THR A 205 26.28 9.65 -0.75
CA THR A 205 26.20 11.07 -0.36
C THR A 205 25.34 11.24 0.88
N TYR A 206 24.18 10.60 0.91
CA TYR A 206 23.23 10.62 2.02
C TYR A 206 23.84 10.05 3.31
N ILE A 207 24.40 8.83 3.25
CA ILE A 207 25.05 8.18 4.39
C ILE A 207 26.19 9.06 4.92
N LYS A 208 27.08 9.53 4.03
CA LYS A 208 28.21 10.39 4.42
C LYS A 208 27.73 11.66 5.13
N THR A 209 26.68 12.28 4.61
CA THR A 209 26.12 13.52 5.18
C THR A 209 25.57 13.27 6.59
N LEU A 210 24.71 12.26 6.77
CA LEU A 210 24.12 11.97 8.08
C LEU A 210 25.15 11.54 9.11
N ARG A 211 26.14 10.74 8.71
CA ARG A 211 27.23 10.31 9.61
C ARG A 211 28.08 11.49 10.06
N GLY A 212 28.37 12.43 9.17
CA GLY A 212 29.05 13.68 9.52
C GLY A 212 28.31 14.50 10.58
N MET A 213 27.01 14.25 10.77
CA MET A 213 26.15 14.89 11.77
C MET A 213 25.86 13.99 12.99
N GLY A 214 26.45 12.80 13.07
CA GLY A 214 26.18 11.83 14.12
C GLY A 214 24.77 11.24 14.08
N LYS A 215 24.16 11.15 12.89
CA LYS A 215 22.79 10.68 12.68
C LYS A 215 22.77 9.33 11.97
N THR A 216 21.70 8.57 12.21
CA THR A 216 21.49 7.23 11.65
C THR A 216 20.80 7.33 10.28
N PRO A 217 21.42 6.87 9.19
CA PRO A 217 20.77 6.82 7.89
C PRO A 217 19.86 5.58 7.78
N LEU A 218 18.56 5.82 7.57
CA LEU A 218 17.60 4.77 7.19
C LEU A 218 17.25 4.92 5.70
N ILE A 219 17.26 3.81 4.97
CA ILE A 219 17.04 3.81 3.52
C ILE A 219 15.86 2.88 3.21
N ARG A 220 14.75 3.44 2.72
CA ARG A 220 13.62 2.66 2.23
C ARG A 220 13.93 2.15 0.83
N THR A 221 13.94 0.84 0.65
CA THR A 221 14.15 0.21 -0.67
C THR A 221 12.83 -0.40 -1.14
N HIS A 222 12.29 0.06 -2.27
CA HIS A 222 11.00 -0.42 -2.78
C HIS A 222 11.17 -1.26 -4.06
N TYR A 223 11.62 -0.67 -5.16
CA TYR A 223 11.68 -1.33 -6.49
C TYR A 223 13.08 -1.89 -6.80
N GLU A 224 14.10 -1.23 -6.26
CA GLU A 224 15.53 -1.44 -6.48
C GLU A 224 16.00 -2.79 -5.95
N ALA A 225 15.36 -3.28 -4.89
CA ALA A 225 15.58 -4.60 -4.33
C ALA A 225 15.30 -5.71 -5.38
N ARG A 226 14.48 -5.42 -6.40
CA ARG A 226 13.97 -6.40 -7.37
C ARG A 226 14.50 -6.19 -8.79
N ILE A 227 15.30 -5.15 -9.03
CA ILE A 227 15.96 -4.98 -10.34
C ILE A 227 16.95 -6.14 -10.53
N PRO A 228 16.97 -6.81 -11.70
CA PRO A 228 17.97 -7.82 -12.01
C PRO A 228 19.38 -7.18 -11.95
N GLY A 229 20.09 -7.35 -10.85
CA GLY A 229 21.41 -6.73 -10.70
C GLY A 229 22.12 -6.97 -9.37
N GLN A 230 21.54 -7.75 -8.45
CA GLN A 230 22.17 -8.02 -7.15
C GLN A 230 22.58 -6.74 -6.39
N TRP A 231 21.73 -5.71 -6.36
CA TRP A 231 22.08 -4.40 -5.77
C TRP A 231 22.51 -4.48 -4.30
N TYR A 232 21.99 -5.47 -3.56
CA TYR A 232 22.45 -5.81 -2.22
C TYR A 232 23.95 -6.13 -2.14
N ASN A 233 24.64 -6.44 -3.24
CA ASN A 233 26.09 -6.70 -3.23
C ASN A 233 26.94 -5.43 -3.25
N ILE A 234 26.45 -4.36 -3.88
CA ILE A 234 27.22 -3.13 -4.14
C ILE A 234 26.83 -2.00 -3.19
N TRP A 235 25.66 -2.07 -2.56
CA TRP A 235 25.18 -1.03 -1.64
C TRP A 235 25.99 -1.03 -0.33
N PRO A 236 26.15 0.14 0.33
CA PRO A 236 26.92 0.25 1.56
C PRO A 236 26.32 -0.57 2.70
N ARG A 237 27.14 -1.37 3.40
CA ARG A 237 26.70 -2.23 4.51
C ARG A 237 26.85 -1.54 5.86
N GLU A 238 27.99 -0.88 6.04
CA GLU A 238 28.37 -0.27 7.30
C GLU A 238 27.50 0.96 7.57
N ASP A 239 26.88 0.96 8.75
CA ASP A 239 26.19 2.12 9.33
C ASP A 239 24.96 2.62 8.59
N ALA A 240 24.47 1.86 7.60
CA ALA A 240 23.16 2.01 6.99
C ALA A 240 22.18 0.98 7.54
N ILE A 241 20.92 1.37 7.65
CA ILE A 241 19.81 0.45 7.93
C ILE A 241 18.84 0.48 6.76
N TYR A 242 18.59 -0.68 6.18
CA TYR A 242 17.68 -0.83 5.05
C TYR A 242 16.29 -1.19 5.55
N VAL A 243 15.33 -0.33 5.24
CA VAL A 243 13.93 -0.45 5.62
C VAL A 243 13.16 -1.01 4.43
N ILE A 244 12.82 -2.30 4.48
CA ILE A 244 12.27 -3.05 3.34
C ILE A 244 10.81 -3.43 3.62
N LYS A 245 9.91 -3.29 2.64
CA LYS A 245 8.55 -3.84 2.79
C LYS A 245 8.62 -5.36 2.90
N TYR A 246 7.85 -5.93 3.83
CA TYR A 246 7.81 -7.38 4.05
C TYR A 246 7.39 -8.17 2.80
N SER A 247 6.45 -7.61 2.04
CA SER A 247 5.92 -8.16 0.79
C SER A 247 5.92 -7.06 -0.28
N LEU A 248 5.87 -7.43 -1.58
CA LEU A 248 5.81 -6.44 -2.69
C LEU A 248 4.73 -5.41 -2.45
N PHE A 249 3.62 -5.90 -1.91
CA PHE A 249 2.42 -5.15 -1.70
C PHE A 249 1.81 -5.48 -0.33
N ASP A 250 0.98 -4.58 0.17
CA ASP A 250 0.63 -4.48 1.58
C ASP A 250 -0.02 -5.76 2.12
N CYS A 251 -1.15 -6.22 1.58
CA CYS A 251 -1.87 -7.42 2.07
C CYS A 251 -1.91 -8.56 1.05
N VAL A 252 -0.79 -9.27 0.87
CA VAL A 252 -0.72 -10.37 -0.12
C VAL A 252 -0.46 -11.74 0.52
N THR A 253 0.57 -11.85 1.34
CA THR A 253 1.07 -13.13 1.82
C THR A 253 1.71 -13.03 3.21
N GLU A 254 1.76 -14.17 3.90
CA GLU A 254 2.54 -14.37 5.13
C GLU A 254 3.99 -14.74 4.83
N GLU A 255 4.34 -15.01 3.57
CA GLU A 255 5.71 -15.30 3.14
C GLU A 255 6.49 -13.99 2.90
N PRO A 256 7.72 -13.88 3.41
CA PRO A 256 8.55 -12.72 3.14
C PRO A 256 8.95 -12.68 1.66
N ASP A 257 9.15 -11.49 1.13
CA ASP A 257 9.82 -11.32 -0.16
C ASP A 257 11.21 -12.00 -0.10
N PRO A 258 11.52 -12.94 -1.03
CA PRO A 258 12.83 -13.61 -1.08
C PRO A 258 14.02 -12.65 -1.15
N VAL A 259 13.83 -11.40 -1.59
CA VAL A 259 14.92 -10.43 -1.58
C VAL A 259 15.40 -10.10 -0.17
N ILE A 260 14.53 -10.12 0.84
CA ILE A 260 14.88 -9.77 2.22
C ILE A 260 15.99 -10.69 2.73
N ALA A 261 15.88 -11.99 2.46
CA ALA A 261 16.91 -12.97 2.82
C ALA A 261 18.27 -12.61 2.19
N LYS A 262 18.28 -12.22 0.90
CA LYS A 262 19.51 -11.83 0.19
C LYS A 262 20.18 -10.60 0.82
N TRP A 263 19.40 -9.62 1.26
CA TRP A 263 19.93 -8.45 1.98
C TRP A 263 20.59 -8.85 3.30
N VAL A 264 19.93 -9.67 4.11
CA VAL A 264 20.48 -10.12 5.40
C VAL A 264 21.71 -11.01 5.20
N GLU A 265 21.66 -11.98 4.27
CA GLU A 265 22.79 -12.87 3.93
C GLU A 265 24.01 -12.09 3.42
N SER A 266 23.79 -10.93 2.81
CA SER A 266 24.86 -10.03 2.34
C SER A 266 25.45 -9.13 3.44
N GLY A 267 25.01 -9.31 4.70
CA GLY A 267 25.53 -8.60 5.86
C GLY A 267 24.89 -7.24 6.14
N HIS A 268 23.76 -6.92 5.49
CA HIS A 268 23.06 -5.65 5.73
C HIS A 268 22.24 -5.67 7.01
N LYS A 269 22.15 -4.52 7.69
CA LYS A 269 21.16 -4.31 8.76
C LYS A 269 19.81 -4.04 8.12
N VAL A 270 18.86 -4.94 8.33
CA VAL A 270 17.52 -4.84 7.74
C VAL A 270 16.46 -4.63 8.82
N TRP A 271 15.61 -3.62 8.60
CA TRP A 271 14.32 -3.47 9.26
C TRP A 271 13.22 -3.79 8.27
N ILE A 272 12.20 -4.54 8.70
CA ILE A 272 11.03 -4.81 7.86
C ILE A 272 9.89 -3.88 8.21
N THR A 273 9.19 -3.40 7.18
CA THR A 273 7.94 -2.65 7.31
C THR A 273 6.78 -3.51 6.91
N LYS A 274 5.67 -3.38 7.63
CA LYS A 274 4.39 -4.02 7.26
C LYS A 274 3.26 -3.03 7.44
N ASP A 275 2.53 -2.74 6.36
CA ASP A 275 1.24 -2.07 6.48
C ASP A 275 0.27 -2.98 7.25
N LEU A 276 -0.24 -2.45 8.35
CA LEU A 276 -1.11 -3.18 9.28
C LEU A 276 -2.56 -3.22 8.81
N TYR A 277 -2.94 -2.38 7.86
CA TYR A 277 -4.32 -2.29 7.36
C TYR A 277 -4.34 -2.57 5.85
N GLY A 278 -3.38 -2.05 5.12
CA GLY A 278 -3.12 -2.31 3.71
C GLY A 278 -3.93 -1.46 2.75
N GLU A 279 -3.26 -0.83 1.79
CA GLU A 279 -3.91 0.00 0.78
C GLU A 279 -4.90 -0.80 -0.10
N ASN A 280 -4.66 -2.11 -0.26
CA ASN A 280 -5.54 -3.05 -0.95
C ASN A 280 -6.74 -3.52 -0.14
N SER A 281 -6.83 -3.28 1.17
CA SER A 281 -8.08 -3.56 1.90
C SER A 281 -9.00 -2.35 1.96
N GLY A 282 -8.48 -1.14 1.74
CA GLY A 282 -9.21 0.07 2.06
C GLY A 282 -9.70 0.03 3.51
N GLY A 283 -10.87 0.60 3.78
CA GLY A 283 -11.42 0.60 5.15
C GLY A 283 -12.24 -0.64 5.52
N LEU A 284 -11.91 -1.83 4.98
CA LEU A 284 -12.54 -3.10 5.33
C LEU A 284 -11.98 -3.67 6.65
N VAL A 285 -12.83 -4.31 7.44
CA VAL A 285 -12.44 -5.01 8.69
C VAL A 285 -11.99 -6.44 8.36
N TRP A 286 -10.72 -6.78 8.64
CA TRP A 286 -10.17 -8.11 8.37
C TRP A 286 -9.13 -8.62 9.38
N GLY A 287 -8.90 -7.92 10.49
CA GLY A 287 -7.77 -8.15 11.40
C GLY A 287 -7.46 -9.63 11.69
N ASN A 288 -6.25 -10.09 11.35
CA ASN A 288 -5.85 -11.48 11.48
C ASN A 288 -4.57 -11.59 12.34
N PRO A 289 -4.71 -11.89 13.64
CA PRO A 289 -3.55 -11.97 14.53
C PRO A 289 -2.55 -13.07 14.15
N LYS A 290 -3.02 -14.18 13.59
CA LYS A 290 -2.16 -15.30 13.16
C LYS A 290 -1.28 -14.88 11.98
N PHE A 291 -1.86 -14.15 11.04
CA PHE A 291 -1.14 -13.55 9.91
C PHE A 291 -0.02 -12.63 10.39
N ILE A 292 -0.33 -11.67 11.27
CA ILE A 292 0.66 -10.74 11.82
C ILE A 292 1.76 -11.49 12.60
N ARG A 293 1.39 -12.49 13.40
CA ARG A 293 2.35 -13.35 14.10
C ARG A 293 3.29 -14.04 13.11
N ASN A 294 2.77 -14.62 12.04
CA ASN A 294 3.57 -15.37 11.08
C ASN A 294 4.55 -14.47 10.34
N ILE A 295 4.14 -13.25 9.97
CA ILE A 295 5.03 -12.23 9.41
C ILE A 295 6.21 -11.94 10.34
N LEU A 296 5.92 -11.66 11.62
CA LEU A 296 6.95 -11.33 12.59
C LEU A 296 7.84 -12.54 12.89
N TYR A 297 7.28 -13.74 12.97
CA TYR A 297 8.06 -14.96 13.16
C TYR A 297 9.00 -15.27 11.99
N ASN A 298 8.53 -15.12 10.76
CA ASN A 298 9.35 -15.30 9.56
C ASN A 298 10.43 -14.21 9.46
N SER A 299 10.09 -12.97 9.82
CA SER A 299 11.07 -11.87 9.91
C SER A 299 12.18 -12.17 10.92
N TYR A 300 11.82 -12.63 12.12
CA TYR A 300 12.78 -13.08 13.13
C TYR A 300 13.69 -14.21 12.62
N LYS A 301 13.12 -15.21 11.93
CA LYS A 301 13.90 -16.31 11.34
C LYS A 301 14.92 -15.84 10.30
N LEU A 302 14.59 -14.78 9.55
CA LEU A 302 15.48 -14.19 8.57
C LEU A 302 16.63 -13.40 9.20
N GLY A 303 16.63 -13.17 10.53
CA GLY A 303 17.69 -12.42 11.21
C GLY A 303 17.56 -10.90 11.06
N VAL A 304 16.37 -10.39 10.71
CA VAL A 304 16.14 -8.93 10.67
C VAL A 304 16.22 -8.35 12.08
N THR A 305 16.74 -7.12 12.20
CA THR A 305 17.01 -6.50 13.52
C THR A 305 15.87 -5.60 13.99
N GLY A 306 14.98 -5.19 13.08
CA GLY A 306 13.88 -4.30 13.38
C GLY A 306 12.58 -4.62 12.65
N VAL A 307 11.46 -4.28 13.28
CA VAL A 307 10.11 -4.42 12.73
C VAL A 307 9.33 -3.13 12.95
N ILE A 308 8.74 -2.61 11.87
CA ILE A 308 8.01 -1.35 11.86
C ILE A 308 6.60 -1.59 11.33
N GLY A 309 5.59 -1.33 12.16
CA GLY A 309 4.18 -1.36 11.74
C GLY A 309 3.83 -0.05 11.05
N PHE A 310 3.49 -0.09 9.77
CA PHE A 310 3.05 1.08 9.03
C PHE A 310 1.54 1.29 9.22
N HIS A 311 1.18 2.46 9.74
CA HIS A 311 -0.20 2.91 9.88
C HIS A 311 -0.47 3.97 8.81
N ASN A 312 -1.18 3.56 7.75
CA ASN A 312 -1.48 4.43 6.62
C ASN A 312 -2.65 5.40 6.93
N LYS A 313 -2.48 6.67 6.54
CA LYS A 313 -3.41 7.78 6.78
C LYS A 313 -4.80 7.55 6.14
N ALA A 314 -4.85 6.80 5.05
CA ALA A 314 -6.07 6.54 4.29
C ALA A 314 -7.18 5.86 5.14
N HIS A 315 -6.85 5.31 6.31
CA HIS A 315 -7.77 4.63 7.21
C HIS A 315 -8.16 5.47 8.44
N GLU A 316 -7.59 6.68 8.62
CA GLU A 316 -7.69 7.47 9.86
C GLU A 316 -9.13 7.77 10.28
N PHE A 317 -10.08 7.98 9.38
CA PHE A 317 -11.45 8.30 9.82
C PHE A 317 -12.23 7.11 10.44
N ARG A 318 -11.71 5.88 10.38
CA ARG A 318 -12.51 4.66 10.66
C ARG A 318 -12.11 3.92 11.94
N SER A 319 -10.85 4.01 12.37
CA SER A 319 -10.36 3.35 13.58
C SER A 319 -11.01 3.86 14.87
N PHE A 320 -11.64 5.04 14.87
CA PHE A 320 -12.35 5.58 16.05
C PHE A 320 -13.59 4.79 16.45
N TYR A 321 -14.18 4.06 15.51
CA TYR A 321 -15.51 3.48 15.71
C TYR A 321 -15.51 1.95 15.75
N CYS A 322 -14.36 1.31 15.49
CA CYS A 322 -14.27 -0.15 15.39
C CYS A 322 -12.95 -0.66 15.97
N LYS A 323 -12.99 -1.17 17.21
CA LYS A 323 -11.89 -1.85 17.92
C LYS A 323 -11.35 -3.03 17.12
N THR A 324 -12.19 -3.66 16.30
CA THR A 324 -11.78 -4.79 15.47
C THR A 324 -10.80 -4.38 14.36
N LEU A 325 -10.80 -3.11 13.93
CA LEU A 325 -9.77 -2.60 13.01
C LEU A 325 -8.39 -2.58 13.67
N GLU A 326 -8.32 -2.25 14.96
CA GLU A 326 -7.06 -2.19 15.73
C GLU A 326 -6.45 -3.55 16.04
N LEU A 327 -7.14 -4.65 15.71
CA LEU A 327 -6.67 -5.99 16.04
C LEU A 327 -5.31 -6.32 15.41
N ASN A 328 -5.01 -5.80 14.22
CA ASN A 328 -3.69 -5.97 13.60
C ASN A 328 -2.59 -5.20 14.34
N MET A 329 -2.89 -4.01 14.87
CA MET A 329 -1.99 -3.23 15.70
C MET A 329 -1.70 -3.93 17.03
N GLU A 330 -2.75 -4.41 17.71
CA GLU A 330 -2.63 -5.19 18.95
C GLU A 330 -1.81 -6.47 18.74
N ALA A 331 -2.06 -7.18 17.62
CA ALA A 331 -1.28 -8.35 17.25
C ALA A 331 0.18 -8.00 16.95
N PHE A 332 0.44 -6.89 16.25
CA PHE A 332 1.79 -6.43 15.94
C PHE A 332 2.57 -6.14 17.22
N ILE A 333 1.98 -5.40 18.16
CA ILE A 333 2.60 -5.09 19.45
C ILE A 333 2.94 -6.38 20.19
N LYS A 334 1.94 -7.25 20.40
CA LYS A 334 2.13 -8.52 21.12
C LYS A 334 3.24 -9.36 20.51
N TYR A 335 3.23 -9.54 19.20
CA TYR A 335 4.13 -10.46 18.51
C TYR A 335 5.48 -9.85 18.15
N SER A 336 5.63 -8.52 18.21
CA SER A 336 6.96 -7.89 18.15
C SER A 336 7.80 -8.21 19.39
N HIS A 337 7.16 -8.53 20.52
CA HIS A 337 7.85 -8.96 21.75
C HIS A 337 8.08 -10.45 21.84
N ASN A 338 7.17 -11.26 21.28
CA ASN A 338 7.29 -12.72 21.28
C ASN A 338 6.63 -13.33 20.04
N PRO A 339 7.33 -13.36 18.89
CA PRO A 339 6.77 -13.89 17.66
C PRO A 339 6.66 -15.44 17.67
N LYS A 340 7.31 -16.14 18.61
CA LYS A 340 7.31 -17.61 18.65
C LYS A 340 6.00 -18.19 19.14
N GLU A 341 5.28 -17.49 20.01
CA GLU A 341 4.07 -18.02 20.64
C GLU A 341 2.81 -17.50 19.94
N TYR A 342 1.90 -18.40 19.56
CA TYR A 342 0.54 -18.04 19.15
C TYR A 342 -0.43 -18.84 20.00
N ARG A 343 -1.31 -18.14 20.74
CA ARG A 343 -2.38 -18.73 21.53
C ARG A 343 -3.70 -18.17 21.01
N GLU A 344 -4.47 -19.02 20.33
CA GLU A 344 -5.76 -18.64 19.74
C GLU A 344 -6.71 -18.09 20.83
N GLU A 345 -6.66 -18.71 22.01
CA GLU A 345 -7.50 -18.44 23.17
C GLU A 345 -7.31 -17.02 23.74
N ASP A 346 -6.14 -16.41 23.56
CA ASP A 346 -5.92 -15.02 23.96
C ASP A 346 -6.76 -14.06 23.09
N TRP A 347 -6.86 -14.36 21.79
CA TRP A 347 -7.63 -13.56 20.83
C TRP A 347 -9.12 -13.85 20.92
N VAL A 348 -9.50 -15.11 21.13
CA VAL A 348 -10.89 -15.48 21.44
C VAL A 348 -11.35 -14.70 22.67
N ARG A 349 -10.55 -14.65 23.74
CA ARG A 349 -10.89 -13.89 24.95
C ARG A 349 -10.98 -12.38 24.69
N TYR A 350 -10.06 -11.83 23.89
CA TYR A 350 -10.10 -10.41 23.51
C TYR A 350 -11.39 -10.07 22.76
N LEU A 351 -11.74 -10.84 21.74
CA LEU A 351 -12.94 -10.63 20.94
C LEU A 351 -14.22 -10.92 21.73
N SER A 352 -14.20 -11.91 22.63
CA SER A 352 -15.32 -12.19 23.54
C SER A 352 -15.63 -11.00 24.46
N LYS A 353 -14.64 -10.21 24.88
CA LYS A 353 -14.89 -8.99 25.66
C LYS A 353 -15.65 -7.94 24.86
N ILE A 354 -15.34 -7.84 23.56
CA ILE A 354 -15.95 -6.87 22.64
C ILE A 354 -17.36 -7.34 22.26
N PHE A 355 -17.49 -8.55 21.72
CA PHE A 355 -18.72 -9.02 21.07
C PHE A 355 -19.65 -9.82 22.00
N GLY A 356 -19.13 -10.47 23.04
CA GLY A 356 -19.89 -11.41 23.88
C GLY A 356 -19.13 -12.73 24.10
N GLU A 357 -19.31 -13.35 25.27
CA GLU A 357 -18.50 -14.50 25.71
C GLU A 357 -18.52 -15.68 24.74
N LYS A 358 -19.68 -15.97 24.16
CA LYS A 358 -19.90 -17.13 23.28
C LYS A 358 -19.41 -16.95 21.85
N VAL A 359 -19.20 -15.70 21.40
CA VAL A 359 -19.03 -15.39 19.97
C VAL A 359 -17.57 -15.14 19.58
N GLY A 360 -16.66 -14.93 20.54
CA GLY A 360 -15.26 -14.56 20.24
C GLY A 360 -14.54 -15.48 19.25
N ARG A 361 -14.81 -16.79 19.27
CA ARG A 361 -14.23 -17.73 18.29
C ARG A 361 -14.86 -17.60 16.91
N THR A 362 -16.17 -17.41 16.83
CA THR A 362 -16.87 -17.13 15.57
C THR A 362 -16.32 -15.86 14.92
N VAL A 363 -16.20 -14.77 15.69
CA VAL A 363 -15.61 -13.51 15.20
C VAL A 363 -14.20 -13.71 14.68
N LEU A 364 -13.35 -14.44 15.42
CA LEU A 364 -11.98 -14.71 15.00
C LEU A 364 -11.92 -15.46 13.65
N ARG A 365 -12.75 -16.50 13.48
CA ARG A 365 -12.83 -17.26 12.22
C ARG A 365 -13.38 -16.41 11.08
N SER A 366 -14.32 -15.52 11.35
CA SER A 366 -14.84 -14.60 10.34
C SER A 366 -13.77 -13.62 9.87
N LEU A 367 -12.98 -13.07 10.78
CA LEU A 367 -11.85 -12.19 10.45
C LEU A 367 -10.75 -12.92 9.66
N GLU A 368 -10.39 -14.13 10.08
CA GLU A 368 -9.44 -14.97 9.33
C GLU A 368 -9.93 -15.23 7.90
N SER A 369 -11.22 -15.47 7.70
CA SER A 369 -11.79 -15.71 6.37
C SER A 369 -11.81 -14.43 5.54
N SER A 370 -12.23 -13.29 6.11
CA SER A 370 -12.15 -11.97 5.48
C SER A 370 -10.74 -11.63 5.00
N SER A 371 -9.73 -11.87 5.84
CA SER A 371 -8.33 -11.61 5.49
C SER A 371 -7.89 -12.42 4.28
N LYS A 372 -8.24 -13.71 4.22
CA LYS A 372 -7.95 -14.59 3.09
C LYS A 372 -8.62 -14.11 1.82
N GLY A 373 -9.84 -13.56 1.91
CA GLY A 373 -10.52 -12.91 0.79
C GLY A 373 -9.75 -11.74 0.20
N ILE A 374 -9.20 -10.87 1.03
CA ILE A 374 -8.38 -9.73 0.58
C ILE A 374 -7.06 -10.22 -0.02
N PHE A 375 -6.40 -11.17 0.64
CA PHE A 375 -5.14 -11.74 0.16
C PHE A 375 -5.31 -12.46 -1.17
N ALA A 376 -6.44 -13.14 -1.37
CA ALA A 376 -6.71 -13.88 -2.61
C ALA A 376 -6.81 -12.95 -3.81
N VAL A 377 -7.61 -11.89 -3.69
CA VAL A 377 -7.72 -10.82 -4.70
C VAL A 377 -6.34 -10.22 -5.00
N SER A 378 -5.57 -9.93 -3.96
CA SER A 378 -4.24 -9.30 -4.10
C SER A 378 -3.21 -10.23 -4.74
N LYS A 379 -3.27 -11.54 -4.44
CA LYS A 379 -2.39 -12.56 -5.02
C LYS A 379 -2.70 -12.81 -6.49
N VAL A 380 -3.98 -12.76 -6.88
CA VAL A 380 -4.42 -12.95 -8.27
C VAL A 380 -4.14 -11.74 -9.14
N ILE A 381 -4.39 -10.53 -8.63
CA ILE A 381 -4.17 -9.29 -9.38
C ILE A 381 -2.70 -8.90 -9.41
N GLY A 382 -1.92 -9.30 -8.40
CA GLY A 382 -0.53 -8.90 -8.14
C GLY A 382 0.25 -8.51 -9.40
N GLU A 383 0.26 -7.21 -9.69
CA GLU A 383 1.03 -6.63 -10.78
C GLU A 383 2.52 -6.71 -10.47
N TYR A 384 3.35 -6.77 -11.51
CA TYR A 384 4.80 -6.78 -11.40
C TYR A 384 5.35 -5.50 -10.71
N PHE A 385 4.57 -4.40 -10.69
CA PHE A 385 5.04 -3.13 -10.18
C PHE A 385 4.40 -2.68 -8.85
N GLU A 386 3.08 -2.71 -8.63
CA GLU A 386 2.51 -2.11 -7.40
C GLU A 386 1.24 -2.77 -6.85
N GLY A 387 0.87 -3.98 -7.29
CA GLY A 387 -0.33 -4.66 -6.75
C GLY A 387 -1.67 -3.91 -6.95
N TYR A 388 -2.74 -4.43 -6.33
CA TYR A 388 -4.07 -3.82 -6.33
C TYR A 388 -4.16 -2.77 -5.22
N THR A 389 -4.81 -1.63 -5.43
CA THR A 389 -5.18 -0.69 -4.37
C THR A 389 -6.64 -0.32 -4.53
N PHE A 390 -7.39 -0.18 -3.44
CA PHE A 390 -8.77 0.31 -3.55
C PHE A 390 -8.87 1.75 -4.07
N ARG A 391 -7.75 2.49 -4.18
CA ARG A 391 -7.73 3.88 -4.61
C ARG A 391 -7.36 4.05 -6.09
N TRP A 392 -6.51 3.19 -6.66
CA TRP A 392 -5.88 3.43 -7.97
C TRP A 392 -6.32 2.46 -9.07
N THR A 393 -6.79 1.26 -8.71
CA THR A 393 -6.93 0.16 -9.69
C THR A 393 -7.99 0.34 -10.80
N PRO A 394 -9.08 1.11 -10.66
CA PRO A 394 -10.03 1.24 -11.76
C PRO A 394 -9.65 2.24 -12.84
N ASN A 395 -8.81 3.24 -12.53
CA ASN A 395 -8.37 4.23 -13.51
C ASN A 395 -7.36 3.63 -14.51
N ILE A 396 -6.68 2.55 -14.13
CA ILE A 396 -5.56 1.94 -14.86
C ILE A 396 -6.04 0.84 -15.82
N HIS A 397 -7.11 0.10 -15.51
CA HIS A 397 -7.48 -1.10 -16.28
C HIS A 397 -8.47 -0.88 -17.44
N PHE A 398 -9.13 0.28 -17.55
CA PHE A 398 -10.19 0.50 -18.54
C PHE A 398 -9.94 1.66 -19.52
N THR A 399 -8.78 2.31 -19.46
CA THR A 399 -8.41 3.39 -20.37
C THR A 399 -7.51 2.87 -21.50
N SER A 400 -8.05 2.01 -22.36
CA SER A 400 -7.42 1.77 -23.67
C SER A 400 -7.61 2.95 -24.64
N GLU A 401 -8.39 3.96 -24.25
CA GLU A 401 -8.50 5.24 -24.94
C GLU A 401 -8.45 6.38 -23.91
N GLY A 402 -7.61 7.38 -24.17
CA GLY A 402 -7.41 8.55 -23.32
C GLY A 402 -8.65 9.44 -23.19
N ILE A 403 -9.66 9.00 -22.41
CA ILE A 403 -10.90 9.75 -22.19
C ILE A 403 -10.84 10.64 -20.94
N TRP A 404 -9.67 10.78 -20.30
CA TRP A 404 -9.40 11.92 -19.42
C TRP A 404 -8.01 12.51 -19.71
N PRO A 405 -7.83 13.28 -20.79
CA PRO A 405 -6.60 14.05 -20.99
C PRO A 405 -6.44 15.18 -19.96
N ASN A 406 -7.52 15.57 -19.28
CA ASN A 406 -7.61 16.82 -18.50
C ASN A 406 -8.17 16.65 -17.08
N ALA A 407 -8.13 15.45 -16.49
CA ALA A 407 -8.15 15.39 -15.03
C ALA A 407 -6.84 16.02 -14.56
N ASN A 408 -6.88 17.27 -14.13
CA ASN A 408 -5.90 17.81 -13.21
C ASN A 408 -6.02 17.03 -11.89
N LEU A 409 -5.65 15.75 -11.90
CA LEU A 409 -5.31 15.04 -10.67
C LEU A 409 -4.04 15.74 -10.17
N PRO A 410 -4.07 16.36 -8.98
CA PRO A 410 -3.02 17.27 -8.51
C PRO A 410 -1.74 16.53 -8.06
N SER A 411 -1.36 15.44 -8.71
CA SER A 411 -0.12 14.73 -8.43
C SER A 411 0.39 14.09 -9.71
N GLY A 412 1.70 14.22 -9.98
CA GLY A 412 2.40 13.78 -11.20
C GLY A 412 2.34 12.27 -11.52
N TRP A 413 1.46 11.52 -10.88
CA TRP A 413 1.18 10.11 -11.09
C TRP A 413 0.23 9.86 -12.28
N GLY A 414 -0.60 10.83 -12.65
CA GLY A 414 -1.70 10.63 -13.60
C GLY A 414 -1.38 10.64 -15.10
N ARG A 415 -0.17 11.01 -15.53
CA ARG A 415 0.12 11.22 -16.98
C ARG A 415 0.92 10.13 -17.69
N ASN A 416 1.46 9.14 -16.98
CA ASN A 416 2.21 8.04 -17.59
C ASN A 416 1.61 6.64 -17.35
N LEU A 417 0.42 6.55 -16.76
CA LEU A 417 -0.32 5.30 -16.63
C LEU A 417 -1.19 5.05 -17.89
N THR A 418 -0.64 5.19 -19.10
CA THR A 418 -1.15 4.42 -20.26
C THR A 418 -0.63 2.99 -20.10
N PHE A 419 -1.19 2.26 -19.14
CA PHE A 419 -1.03 0.81 -19.10
C PHE A 419 -2.04 0.24 -20.08
N GLY A 420 -1.62 0.19 -21.35
CA GLY A 420 -2.24 -0.73 -22.28
C GLY A 420 -2.25 -2.11 -21.62
N LEU A 421 -3.38 -2.81 -21.68
CA LEU A 421 -3.54 -4.21 -21.29
C LEU A 421 -2.70 -5.17 -22.18
N GLU A 422 -1.52 -4.74 -22.61
CA GLU A 422 -0.59 -5.45 -23.49
C GLU A 422 0.39 -6.23 -22.61
N ASP A 423 0.05 -7.51 -22.46
CA ASP A 423 0.86 -8.71 -22.24
C ASP A 423 1.88 -8.81 -21.08
N GLU A 424 2.28 -7.74 -20.37
CA GLU A 424 3.31 -7.83 -19.32
C GLU A 424 2.81 -7.66 -17.88
N ILE A 425 1.55 -7.24 -17.68
CA ILE A 425 1.13 -6.59 -16.41
C ILE A 425 0.63 -7.53 -15.29
N LEU A 426 0.44 -8.83 -15.52
CA LEU A 426 -0.19 -9.73 -14.52
C LEU A 426 0.60 -11.01 -14.25
N VAL A 427 1.88 -10.89 -13.93
CA VAL A 427 2.70 -12.04 -13.49
C VAL A 427 3.13 -11.82 -12.04
N PRO A 428 2.40 -12.39 -11.06
CA PRO A 428 2.88 -12.46 -9.69
C PRO A 428 4.28 -13.08 -9.61
N PRO A 429 5.12 -12.68 -8.63
CA PRO A 429 6.38 -13.33 -8.34
C PRO A 429 6.24 -14.87 -8.29
N GLU A 430 7.26 -15.59 -8.77
CA GLU A 430 7.22 -17.05 -8.92
C GLU A 430 6.78 -17.79 -7.66
N HIS A 431 7.28 -17.37 -6.49
CA HIS A 431 6.90 -17.98 -5.21
C HIS A 431 5.41 -17.82 -4.86
N TRP A 432 4.72 -16.82 -5.41
CA TRP A 432 3.26 -16.65 -5.26
C TRP A 432 2.46 -17.49 -6.27
N ARG A 433 3.07 -17.89 -7.38
CA ARG A 433 2.44 -18.69 -8.46
C ARG A 433 2.39 -20.20 -8.18
N ARG A 434 2.81 -20.63 -6.99
CA ARG A 434 2.83 -22.06 -6.59
C ARG A 434 1.43 -22.69 -6.62
N ASP A 435 0.40 -21.94 -6.23
CA ASP A 435 -0.95 -22.48 -6.04
C ASP A 435 -1.92 -22.10 -7.17
N ILE A 436 -1.55 -21.15 -8.04
CA ILE A 436 -2.45 -20.54 -9.02
C ILE A 436 -1.72 -20.38 -10.37
N VAL A 437 -2.39 -20.69 -11.47
CA VAL A 437 -1.96 -20.30 -12.81
C VAL A 437 -2.22 -18.81 -13.02
N THR A 438 -1.29 -18.11 -13.64
CA THR A 438 -1.48 -16.69 -13.97
C THR A 438 -2.43 -16.49 -15.15
N LEU A 439 -3.09 -15.33 -15.19
CA LEU A 439 -3.87 -14.94 -16.36
C LEU A 439 -3.00 -14.89 -17.62
N LYS A 440 -1.75 -14.45 -17.51
CA LYS A 440 -0.79 -14.46 -18.62
C LYS A 440 -0.54 -15.86 -19.16
N GLU A 441 -0.25 -16.84 -18.30
CA GLU A 441 -0.07 -18.24 -18.73
C GLU A 441 -1.30 -18.76 -19.50
N ILE A 442 -2.51 -18.39 -19.07
CA ILE A 442 -3.75 -18.77 -19.73
C ILE A 442 -3.86 -18.09 -21.11
N ILE A 443 -3.63 -16.79 -21.19
CA ILE A 443 -3.72 -16.01 -22.44
C ILE A 443 -2.61 -16.43 -23.44
N ASP A 444 -1.38 -16.64 -22.98
CA ASP A 444 -0.25 -17.10 -23.80
C ASP A 444 -0.51 -18.50 -24.37
N HIS A 445 -1.27 -19.33 -23.65
CA HIS A 445 -1.70 -20.62 -24.19
C HIS A 445 -2.81 -20.45 -25.24
N LEU A 446 -3.77 -19.56 -25.02
CA LEU A 446 -4.87 -19.24 -25.94
C LEU A 446 -4.41 -18.60 -27.26
N SER A 447 -3.28 -17.89 -27.25
CA SER A 447 -2.71 -17.31 -28.48
C SER A 447 -2.06 -18.37 -29.38
N LYS A 448 -1.70 -19.53 -28.82
CA LYS A 448 -1.03 -20.64 -29.52
C LYS A 448 -1.95 -21.82 -29.82
N ASN A 449 -3.09 -21.91 -29.15
CA ASN A 449 -4.00 -23.06 -29.21
C ASN A 449 -5.44 -22.61 -29.41
N GLN A 450 -6.24 -23.45 -30.08
CA GLN A 450 -7.68 -23.20 -30.16
C GLN A 450 -8.37 -23.44 -28.81
N TRP A 451 -9.45 -22.70 -28.56
CA TRP A 451 -10.30 -22.92 -27.39
C TRP A 451 -10.80 -24.36 -27.33
N SER A 452 -10.78 -24.95 -26.12
CA SER A 452 -11.39 -26.24 -25.80
C SER A 452 -12.05 -26.18 -24.43
N GLU A 453 -13.05 -27.02 -24.17
CA GLU A 453 -13.77 -27.02 -22.89
C GLU A 453 -12.90 -27.50 -21.71
N ASP A 454 -11.85 -28.28 -21.98
CA ASP A 454 -10.87 -28.77 -21.00
C ASP A 454 -9.59 -27.90 -20.92
N LEU A 455 -9.59 -26.74 -21.57
CA LEU A 455 -8.43 -25.85 -21.65
C LEU A 455 -7.87 -25.49 -20.26
N LEU A 456 -8.72 -25.07 -19.33
CA LEU A 456 -8.28 -24.65 -18.00
C LEU A 456 -7.66 -25.82 -17.22
N GLU A 457 -8.21 -27.03 -17.36
CA GLU A 457 -7.66 -28.25 -16.78
C GLU A 457 -6.25 -28.55 -17.32
N LYS A 458 -6.06 -28.42 -18.64
CA LYS A 458 -4.77 -28.63 -19.31
C LYS A 458 -3.69 -27.67 -18.83
N ILE A 459 -4.04 -26.40 -18.59
CA ILE A 459 -3.07 -25.37 -18.20
C ILE A 459 -2.78 -25.43 -16.69
N LYS A 460 -3.79 -25.75 -15.87
CA LYS A 460 -3.64 -25.71 -14.41
C LYS A 460 -2.88 -26.90 -13.83
N GLY A 461 -3.04 -28.09 -14.42
CA GLY A 461 -2.46 -29.30 -13.84
C GLY A 461 -2.90 -29.46 -12.38
N ARG A 462 -1.96 -29.36 -11.42
CA ARG A 462 -2.25 -29.42 -9.98
C ARG A 462 -2.57 -28.07 -9.32
N ARG A 463 -2.35 -26.96 -10.02
CA ARG A 463 -2.65 -25.60 -9.54
C ARG A 463 -4.13 -25.28 -9.75
N LYS A 464 -4.62 -24.20 -9.16
CA LYS A 464 -5.96 -23.66 -9.43
C LYS A 464 -5.92 -22.64 -10.55
N SER A 465 -7.02 -22.50 -11.28
CA SER A 465 -7.25 -21.30 -12.07
C SER A 465 -7.52 -20.11 -11.14
N PRO A 466 -7.26 -18.86 -11.59
CA PRO A 466 -7.52 -17.68 -10.77
C PRO A 466 -9.02 -17.50 -10.45
N THR A 467 -9.92 -17.97 -11.32
CA THR A 467 -11.37 -17.90 -11.12
C THR A 467 -11.84 -18.90 -10.05
N GLU A 468 -11.37 -20.16 -10.10
CA GLU A 468 -11.66 -21.17 -9.06
C GLU A 468 -11.15 -20.71 -7.69
N PHE A 469 -9.94 -20.14 -7.66
CA PHE A 469 -9.32 -19.69 -6.41
C PHE A 469 -10.13 -18.55 -5.74
N LEU A 470 -10.61 -17.58 -6.52
CA LEU A 470 -11.44 -16.48 -6.01
C LEU A 470 -12.84 -16.96 -5.59
N GLU A 471 -13.44 -17.87 -6.35
CA GLU A 471 -14.76 -18.45 -6.04
C GLU A 471 -14.75 -19.21 -4.71
N GLU A 472 -13.82 -20.15 -4.53
CA GLU A 472 -13.71 -20.89 -3.28
C GLU A 472 -13.46 -19.96 -2.07
N THR A 473 -12.70 -18.89 -2.29
CA THR A 473 -12.42 -17.92 -1.24
C THR A 473 -13.67 -17.11 -0.91
N ALA A 474 -14.46 -16.70 -1.92
CA ALA A 474 -15.74 -16.04 -1.71
C ALA A 474 -16.73 -16.91 -0.93
N MET A 475 -16.80 -18.21 -1.23
CA MET A 475 -17.65 -19.16 -0.49
C MET A 475 -17.27 -19.25 0.99
N LYS A 476 -15.96 -19.35 1.31
CA LYS A 476 -15.48 -19.38 2.70
C LYS A 476 -15.77 -18.07 3.44
N VAL A 477 -15.66 -16.94 2.76
CA VAL A 477 -16.00 -15.63 3.32
C VAL A 477 -17.51 -15.56 3.59
N GLU A 478 -18.35 -16.10 2.71
CA GLU A 478 -19.80 -16.19 2.89
C GLU A 478 -20.20 -17.08 4.07
N GLU A 479 -19.62 -18.28 4.18
CA GLU A 479 -19.83 -19.19 5.33
C GLU A 479 -19.52 -18.50 6.65
N ALA A 480 -18.40 -17.77 6.71
CA ALA A 480 -18.01 -16.96 7.85
C ALA A 480 -19.01 -15.83 8.17
N GLY A 481 -19.62 -15.22 7.14
CA GLY A 481 -20.66 -14.21 7.27
C GLY A 481 -21.96 -14.79 7.82
N MET A 482 -22.38 -15.95 7.32
CA MET A 482 -23.57 -16.65 7.78
C MET A 482 -23.45 -17.04 9.25
N ALA A 483 -22.32 -17.59 9.67
CA ALA A 483 -22.07 -17.94 11.07
C ALA A 483 -22.14 -16.71 12.00
N LEU A 484 -21.59 -15.57 11.56
CA LEU A 484 -21.64 -14.32 12.32
C LEU A 484 -23.08 -13.77 12.42
N MET A 485 -23.85 -13.84 11.33
CA MET A 485 -25.26 -13.44 11.30
C MET A 485 -26.12 -14.34 12.19
N GLU A 486 -25.88 -15.64 12.19
CA GLU A 486 -26.58 -16.59 13.06
C GLU A 486 -26.36 -16.27 14.54
N ALA A 487 -25.11 -15.98 14.94
CA ALA A 487 -24.80 -15.57 16.31
C ALA A 487 -25.51 -14.25 16.70
N TYR A 488 -25.63 -13.30 15.76
CA TYR A 488 -26.39 -12.07 15.96
C TYR A 488 -27.88 -12.35 16.18
N LEU A 489 -28.50 -13.16 15.32
CA LEU A 489 -29.92 -13.51 15.40
C LEU A 489 -30.27 -14.30 16.67
N LYS A 490 -29.32 -15.06 17.22
CA LYS A 490 -29.46 -15.76 18.51
C LYS A 490 -29.31 -14.84 19.73
N GLY A 491 -29.01 -13.55 19.52
CA GLY A 491 -28.77 -12.59 20.62
C GLY A 491 -27.47 -12.85 21.38
N GLU A 492 -26.51 -13.56 20.77
CA GLU A 492 -25.22 -13.86 21.42
C GLU A 492 -24.23 -12.69 21.34
N ILE A 493 -24.46 -11.77 20.39
CA ILE A 493 -23.72 -10.53 20.25
C ILE A 493 -24.35 -9.47 21.15
N LYS A 494 -23.53 -8.87 22.03
CA LYS A 494 -23.98 -7.79 22.92
C LYS A 494 -24.49 -6.60 22.13
N GLU A 495 -25.52 -5.93 22.65
CA GLU A 495 -26.09 -4.73 22.04
C GLU A 495 -25.05 -3.61 21.83
N GLU A 496 -24.17 -3.40 22.82
CA GLU A 496 -23.05 -2.44 22.76
C GLU A 496 -22.04 -2.72 21.63
N ALA A 497 -22.03 -3.95 21.09
CA ALA A 497 -21.16 -4.37 19.99
C ALA A 497 -21.86 -4.30 18.61
N SER A 498 -23.08 -3.76 18.53
CA SER A 498 -23.85 -3.68 17.27
C SER A 498 -23.11 -2.96 16.14
N MET A 499 -22.37 -1.88 16.46
CA MET A 499 -21.54 -1.17 15.49
C MET A 499 -20.36 -2.02 14.98
N GLU A 500 -19.68 -2.73 15.87
CA GLU A 500 -18.57 -3.63 15.52
C GLU A 500 -19.06 -4.78 14.62
N TYR A 501 -20.20 -5.37 14.98
CA TYR A 501 -20.85 -6.41 14.19
C TYR A 501 -21.21 -5.90 12.80
N SER A 502 -21.88 -4.74 12.71
CA SER A 502 -22.29 -4.15 11.44
C SER A 502 -21.08 -3.87 10.53
N ALA A 503 -19.98 -3.34 11.10
CA ALA A 503 -18.74 -3.10 10.38
C ALA A 503 -18.09 -4.37 9.85
N LEU A 504 -17.98 -5.40 10.70
CA LEU A 504 -17.40 -6.68 10.31
C LEU A 504 -18.27 -7.40 9.27
N TYR A 505 -19.58 -7.50 9.51
CA TYR A 505 -20.50 -8.18 8.60
C TYR A 505 -20.55 -7.50 7.23
N SER A 506 -20.65 -6.16 7.20
CA SER A 506 -20.58 -5.41 5.94
C SER A 506 -19.26 -5.61 5.21
N SER A 507 -18.14 -5.66 5.94
CA SER A 507 -16.83 -5.94 5.35
C SER A 507 -16.77 -7.32 4.74
N ILE A 508 -17.30 -8.35 5.42
CA ILE A 508 -17.41 -9.72 4.91
C ILE A 508 -18.20 -9.74 3.59
N GLN A 509 -19.35 -9.08 3.54
CA GLN A 509 -20.17 -9.03 2.32
C GLN A 509 -19.45 -8.32 1.17
N VAL A 510 -18.78 -7.20 1.44
CA VAL A 510 -17.99 -6.52 0.42
C VAL A 510 -16.84 -7.40 -0.07
N ILE A 511 -16.11 -8.06 0.81
CA ILE A 511 -14.99 -8.95 0.45
C ILE A 511 -15.47 -10.11 -0.41
N LYS A 512 -16.61 -10.72 -0.07
CA LYS A 512 -17.26 -11.76 -0.89
C LYS A 512 -17.53 -11.22 -2.30
N HIS A 513 -18.23 -10.10 -2.40
CA HIS A 513 -18.58 -9.51 -3.69
C HIS A 513 -17.36 -9.02 -4.48
N LEU A 514 -16.31 -8.57 -3.81
CA LEU A 514 -15.04 -8.21 -4.44
C LEU A 514 -14.36 -9.43 -5.09
N ASN A 515 -14.33 -10.56 -4.39
CA ASN A 515 -13.77 -11.81 -4.93
C ASN A 515 -14.58 -12.29 -6.14
N LEU A 516 -15.92 -12.27 -6.04
CA LEU A 516 -16.79 -12.66 -7.16
C LEU A 516 -16.68 -11.68 -8.34
N TYR A 517 -16.63 -10.37 -8.07
CA TYR A 517 -16.37 -9.36 -9.10
C TYR A 517 -15.11 -9.67 -9.90
N TRP A 518 -13.98 -9.91 -9.21
CA TRP A 518 -12.72 -10.24 -9.87
C TRP A 518 -12.75 -11.60 -10.56
N LYS A 519 -13.40 -12.61 -9.99
CA LYS A 519 -13.65 -13.91 -10.64
C LYS A 519 -14.30 -13.69 -12.00
N HIS A 520 -15.43 -13.00 -12.03
CA HIS A 520 -16.21 -12.78 -13.25
C HIS A 520 -15.45 -11.89 -14.25
N LEU A 521 -14.74 -10.86 -13.79
CA LEU A 521 -13.92 -10.01 -14.66
C LEU A 521 -12.78 -10.80 -15.34
N LEU A 522 -12.11 -11.68 -14.61
CA LEU A 522 -11.04 -12.53 -15.15
C LEU A 522 -11.60 -13.58 -16.11
N ALA A 523 -12.74 -14.20 -15.80
CA ALA A 523 -13.44 -15.10 -16.70
C ALA A 523 -13.80 -14.41 -18.02
N ALA A 524 -14.38 -13.19 -17.94
CA ALA A 524 -14.67 -12.37 -19.10
C ALA A 524 -13.42 -12.09 -19.95
N ARG A 525 -12.28 -11.78 -19.32
CA ARG A 525 -11.01 -11.54 -20.02
C ARG A 525 -10.47 -12.81 -20.71
N ILE A 526 -10.61 -13.97 -20.09
CA ILE A 526 -10.25 -15.27 -20.69
C ILE A 526 -11.10 -15.50 -21.95
N TYR A 527 -12.43 -15.38 -21.85
CA TYR A 527 -13.32 -15.55 -22.99
C TYR A 527 -13.07 -14.52 -24.09
N TYR A 528 -12.84 -13.25 -23.74
CA TYR A 528 -12.49 -12.21 -24.70
C TYR A 528 -11.21 -12.55 -25.48
N SER A 529 -10.20 -13.07 -24.80
CA SER A 529 -8.94 -13.47 -25.44
C SER A 529 -9.15 -14.68 -26.36
N ALA A 530 -9.96 -15.65 -25.94
CA ALA A 530 -10.33 -16.80 -26.77
C ALA A 530 -11.13 -16.42 -28.03
N VAL A 531 -12.04 -15.45 -27.94
CA VAL A 531 -12.80 -14.92 -29.10
C VAL A 531 -11.85 -14.41 -30.20
N LYS A 532 -10.68 -13.87 -29.85
CA LYS A 532 -9.70 -13.37 -30.82
C LYS A 532 -8.98 -14.49 -31.57
N SER A 533 -8.76 -15.65 -30.94
CA SER A 533 -8.02 -16.77 -31.55
C SER A 533 -8.90 -17.77 -32.30
N VAL A 534 -10.23 -17.74 -32.11
CA VAL A 534 -11.15 -18.68 -32.73
C VAL A 534 -11.62 -18.21 -34.12
N ILE A 535 -11.44 -19.08 -35.13
CA ILE A 535 -11.92 -18.88 -36.51
C ILE A 535 -13.40 -19.29 -36.66
N ASN A 536 -13.82 -20.36 -35.98
CA ASN A 536 -15.19 -20.88 -36.08
C ASN A 536 -16.22 -19.85 -35.57
N LYS A 537 -17.11 -19.38 -36.46
CA LYS A 537 -18.10 -18.33 -36.15
C LYS A 537 -19.04 -18.70 -35.00
N ASN A 538 -19.52 -19.94 -34.95
CA ASN A 538 -20.46 -20.39 -33.90
C ASN A 538 -19.79 -20.44 -32.53
N LEU A 539 -18.58 -20.99 -32.46
CA LEU A 539 -17.80 -21.01 -31.22
C LEU A 539 -17.43 -19.59 -30.78
N LYS A 540 -17.05 -18.71 -31.72
CA LYS A 540 -16.77 -17.30 -31.46
C LYS A 540 -17.99 -16.58 -30.86
N ARG A 541 -19.18 -16.81 -31.40
CA ARG A 541 -20.45 -16.28 -30.86
C ARG A 541 -20.72 -16.78 -29.44
N ARG A 542 -20.57 -18.09 -29.20
CA ARG A 542 -20.74 -18.69 -27.86
C ARG A 542 -19.79 -18.04 -26.85
N LEU A 543 -18.49 -17.95 -27.17
CA LEU A 543 -17.49 -17.33 -26.30
C LEU A 543 -17.76 -15.84 -26.05
N ALA A 544 -18.23 -15.10 -27.06
CA ALA A 544 -18.63 -13.70 -26.90
C ALA A 544 -19.84 -13.56 -25.95
N SER A 545 -20.84 -14.44 -26.07
CA SER A 545 -21.99 -14.45 -25.15
C SER A 545 -21.57 -14.79 -23.71
N MET A 546 -20.67 -15.75 -23.52
CA MET A 546 -20.10 -16.06 -22.20
C MET A 546 -19.35 -14.85 -21.63
N CYS A 547 -18.48 -14.21 -22.42
CA CYS A 547 -17.77 -12.99 -22.04
C CYS A 547 -18.72 -11.87 -21.54
N ILE A 548 -19.81 -11.61 -22.29
CA ILE A 548 -20.81 -10.60 -21.90
C ILE A 548 -21.55 -10.99 -20.61
N SER A 549 -21.90 -12.27 -20.46
CA SER A 549 -22.56 -12.77 -19.25
C SER A 549 -21.69 -12.58 -18.01
N GLU A 550 -20.40 -12.89 -18.11
CA GLU A 550 -19.42 -12.67 -17.04
C GLU A 550 -19.27 -11.17 -16.70
N PHE A 551 -19.18 -10.29 -17.69
CA PHE A 551 -19.13 -8.84 -17.43
C PHE A 551 -20.38 -8.32 -16.70
N LYS A 552 -21.57 -8.83 -17.05
CA LYS A 552 -22.82 -8.46 -16.35
C LYS A 552 -22.78 -8.88 -14.89
N GLN A 553 -22.39 -10.12 -14.62
CA GLN A 553 -22.23 -10.62 -13.24
C GLN A 553 -21.21 -9.80 -12.44
N ALA A 554 -20.10 -9.40 -13.07
CA ALA A 554 -19.13 -8.50 -12.44
C ALA A 554 -19.75 -7.14 -12.06
N VAL A 555 -20.57 -6.54 -12.95
CA VAL A 555 -21.29 -5.29 -12.66
C VAL A 555 -22.29 -5.48 -11.52
N ASP A 556 -23.04 -6.58 -11.50
CA ASP A 556 -24.03 -6.86 -10.45
C ASP A 556 -23.36 -6.94 -9.06
N HIS A 557 -22.19 -7.57 -8.96
CA HIS A 557 -21.43 -7.60 -7.72
C HIS A 557 -20.87 -6.23 -7.30
N LEU A 558 -20.47 -5.39 -8.25
CA LEU A 558 -20.10 -4.00 -7.94
C LEU A 558 -21.28 -3.18 -7.44
N ASP A 559 -22.45 -3.33 -8.05
CA ASP A 559 -23.67 -2.66 -7.60
C ASP A 559 -24.11 -3.18 -6.22
N ALA A 560 -23.96 -4.48 -5.94
CA ALA A 560 -24.22 -5.04 -4.61
C ALA A 560 -23.30 -4.44 -3.52
N MET A 561 -22.01 -4.23 -3.79
CA MET A 561 -21.08 -3.63 -2.83
C MET A 561 -21.49 -2.22 -2.37
N LYS A 562 -22.22 -1.46 -3.20
CA LYS A 562 -22.69 -0.10 -2.85
C LYS A 562 -23.76 -0.08 -1.77
N THR A 563 -24.45 -1.19 -1.55
CA THR A 563 -25.54 -1.28 -0.58
C THR A 563 -25.03 -1.30 0.87
N TYR A 564 -23.73 -1.50 1.06
CA TYR A 564 -23.13 -1.61 2.39
C TYR A 564 -22.60 -0.24 2.90
N PRO A 565 -22.95 0.16 4.13
CA PRO A 565 -22.80 1.52 4.64
C PRO A 565 -21.34 1.98 4.83
N PHE A 566 -20.38 1.06 4.76
CA PHE A 566 -18.96 1.36 5.05
C PHE A 566 -18.17 1.88 3.84
N TYR A 567 -18.82 2.12 2.70
CA TYR A 567 -18.14 2.68 1.53
C TYR A 567 -18.51 4.15 1.28
N SER A 568 -17.71 5.03 1.89
CA SER A 568 -17.53 6.42 1.44
C SER A 568 -16.91 6.53 0.03
N ALA A 569 -16.64 5.41 -0.65
CA ALA A 569 -16.16 5.35 -2.03
C ALA A 569 -17.29 5.21 -3.06
N LYS A 570 -18.50 5.69 -2.74
CA LYS A 570 -19.62 5.71 -3.69
C LYS A 570 -19.23 6.33 -5.06
N PRO A 571 -18.54 7.49 -5.12
CA PRO A 571 -18.07 8.05 -6.40
C PRO A 571 -17.05 7.15 -7.12
N PHE A 572 -16.23 6.41 -6.36
CA PHE A 572 -15.24 5.48 -6.91
C PHE A 572 -15.94 4.32 -7.63
N PHE A 573 -16.89 3.65 -6.98
CA PHE A 573 -17.63 2.54 -7.60
C PHE A 573 -18.50 2.98 -8.78
N GLU A 574 -19.10 4.17 -8.71
CA GLU A 574 -19.86 4.76 -9.82
C GLU A 574 -18.99 4.92 -11.08
N GLY A 575 -17.73 5.34 -10.94
CA GLY A 575 -16.76 5.41 -12.03
C GLY A 575 -16.44 4.05 -12.66
N ILE A 576 -16.20 3.02 -11.85
CA ILE A 576 -15.93 1.64 -12.35
C ILE A 576 -17.13 1.11 -13.12
N ILE A 577 -18.32 1.26 -12.54
CA ILE A 577 -19.55 0.71 -13.12
C ILE A 577 -19.89 1.42 -14.42
N TYR A 578 -19.67 2.73 -14.50
CA TYR A 578 -19.79 3.47 -15.73
C TYR A 578 -18.85 2.90 -16.82
N ALA A 579 -17.56 2.71 -16.51
CA ALA A 579 -16.58 2.16 -17.45
C ALA A 579 -16.94 0.73 -17.91
N LEU A 580 -17.36 -0.14 -16.99
CA LEU A 580 -17.79 -1.50 -17.31
C LEU A 580 -19.08 -1.54 -18.13
N LYS A 581 -20.09 -0.73 -17.78
CA LYS A 581 -21.34 -0.62 -18.56
C LYS A 581 -21.05 -0.12 -19.98
N LYS A 582 -20.11 0.82 -20.14
CA LYS A 582 -19.62 1.23 -21.46
C LYS A 582 -19.00 0.05 -22.22
N ARG A 583 -18.14 -0.75 -21.58
CA ARG A 583 -17.51 -1.90 -22.23
C ARG A 583 -18.49 -3.02 -22.58
N VAL A 584 -19.49 -3.26 -21.74
CA VAL A 584 -20.61 -4.18 -22.04
C VAL A 584 -21.34 -3.70 -23.29
N LYS A 585 -21.66 -2.40 -23.39
CA LYS A 585 -22.30 -1.83 -24.58
C LYS A 585 -21.45 -2.01 -25.84
N GLU A 586 -20.14 -1.77 -25.77
CA GLU A 586 -19.21 -2.00 -26.90
C GLU A 586 -19.20 -3.47 -27.35
N LEU A 587 -19.19 -4.42 -26.40
CA LEU A 587 -19.24 -5.85 -26.71
C LEU A 587 -20.60 -6.30 -27.26
N GLN A 588 -21.70 -5.69 -26.80
CA GLN A 588 -23.03 -5.90 -27.37
C GLN A 588 -23.09 -5.42 -28.83
N ILE A 589 -22.53 -4.24 -29.12
CA ILE A 589 -22.39 -3.73 -30.49
C ILE A 589 -21.56 -4.70 -31.33
N ILE A 590 -20.44 -5.21 -30.82
CA ILE A 590 -19.64 -6.21 -31.53
C ILE A 590 -20.46 -7.49 -31.78
N GLN A 591 -21.23 -7.95 -30.79
CA GLN A 591 -22.10 -9.12 -30.91
C GLN A 591 -23.21 -8.92 -31.96
N GLU A 592 -23.81 -7.73 -32.00
CA GLU A 592 -24.81 -7.31 -32.99
C GLU A 592 -24.21 -7.20 -34.39
N MET A 593 -23.03 -6.58 -34.53
CA MET A 593 -22.28 -6.53 -35.79
C MET A 593 -21.96 -7.93 -36.33
N PHE A 594 -21.63 -8.89 -35.46
CA PHE A 594 -21.44 -10.28 -35.86
C PHE A 594 -22.76 -10.99 -36.20
N HIS A 595 -23.90 -10.54 -35.65
CA HIS A 595 -25.22 -11.05 -36.02
C HIS A 595 -25.58 -10.63 -37.45
N ASP A 596 -25.31 -9.37 -37.80
CA ASP A 596 -25.54 -8.79 -39.14
C ASP A 596 -24.56 -9.31 -40.21
N LEU A 597 -23.38 -9.81 -39.82
CA LEU A 597 -22.39 -10.43 -40.71
C LEU A 597 -22.62 -11.94 -40.95
N ILE A 598 -23.57 -12.54 -40.23
CA ILE A 598 -23.92 -13.96 -40.30
C ILE A 598 -25.25 -14.18 -41.02
N ASN A 599 -26.21 -13.29 -40.81
CA ASN A 599 -27.44 -13.21 -41.60
C ASN A 599 -27.15 -12.54 -42.95
#